data_AF-A0A817DRT2-F1
#
_entry.id   AF-A0A817DRT2-F1
#
_cell.length_a   1.000
_cell.length_b   1.000
_cell.length_c   1.000
_cell.angle_alpha   90.00
_cell.angle_beta   90.00
_cell.angle_gamma   90.00
#
_symmetry.space_group_name_H-M   'P 1'
#
loop_
_entity.id
_entity.type
_entity.pdbx_description
1 polymer ?
#
loop_
_entity_poly.entity_id
_entity_poly.type
_entity_poly.pdbx_seq_one_letter_code
_entity_poly.pdbx_strand_id
1 'polypeptide(L)'
;MYTKPFKNLDEASTIICTAFELQDASGMNLISYFMKEARRKNDASILIQAYTAETDFYRRLNHLLAQLPFRKYTTEDRNRWYVQYVATIDTSSQFAKFRWKGITYRGMMVTEEDLNEYKIGDWIVNNAFLSTSKDRA
;
A
#
# COMPACT_ATOMS: atom_id res chain seq x y z
N MET A 1 11.60 19.71 -0.29
CA MET A 1 11.44 19.92 1.16
C MET A 1 10.37 18.95 1.67
N TYR A 2 10.77 17.73 2.04
CA TYR A 2 9.88 16.69 2.55
C TYR A 2 9.66 16.93 4.04
N THR A 3 8.45 17.35 4.42
CA THR A 3 8.05 17.40 5.83
C THR A 3 7.92 15.97 6.35
N LYS A 4 8.47 15.73 7.56
CA LYS A 4 8.65 14.41 8.18
C LYS A 4 7.38 13.54 8.08
N PRO A 5 7.48 12.28 7.65
CA PRO A 5 6.40 11.32 7.85
C PRO A 5 6.13 11.12 9.35
N PHE A 6 4.92 10.66 9.69
CA PHE A 6 4.48 10.42 11.07
C PHE A 6 5.44 9.50 11.83
N LYS A 7 5.51 9.69 13.16
CA LYS A 7 6.72 9.38 13.95
C LYS A 7 6.89 7.91 14.33
N ASN A 8 5.86 7.06 14.25
CA ASN A 8 5.97 5.63 14.58
C ASN A 8 4.72 4.83 14.16
N LEU A 9 4.84 3.51 14.24
CA LEU A 9 3.82 2.51 13.92
C LEU A 9 2.56 2.61 14.80
N ASP A 10 2.64 3.26 15.96
CA ASP A 10 1.53 3.47 16.88
C ASP A 10 0.48 4.45 16.35
N GLU A 11 0.91 5.60 15.81
CA GLU A 11 0.00 6.60 15.22
C GLU A 11 -0.72 6.02 13.99
N ALA A 12 0.04 5.35 13.11
CA ALA A 12 -0.51 4.74 11.91
C ALA A 12 -1.47 3.58 12.23
N SER A 13 -1.10 2.68 13.15
CA SER A 13 -1.97 1.57 13.55
C SER A 13 -3.27 2.07 14.16
N THR A 14 -3.24 3.16 14.94
CA THR A 14 -4.46 3.75 15.51
C THR A 14 -5.39 4.27 14.43
N ILE A 15 -4.88 5.08 13.49
CA ILE A 15 -5.67 5.62 12.38
C ILE A 15 -6.25 4.51 11.50
N ILE A 16 -5.45 3.48 11.20
CA ILE A 16 -5.89 2.35 10.40
C ILE A 16 -6.96 1.55 11.17
N CYS A 17 -6.71 1.17 12.42
CA CYS A 17 -7.70 0.46 13.24
C CYS A 17 -9.02 1.22 13.32
N THR A 18 -9.01 2.53 13.62
CA THR A 18 -10.23 3.34 13.69
C THR A 18 -10.95 3.41 12.35
N ALA A 19 -10.23 3.55 11.23
CA ALA A 19 -10.85 3.55 9.90
C ALA A 19 -11.50 2.20 9.54
N PHE A 20 -10.96 1.09 10.05
CA PHE A 20 -11.48 -0.27 9.82
C PHE A 20 -12.56 -0.69 10.81
N GLU A 21 -12.56 -0.18 12.05
CA GLU A 21 -13.61 -0.41 13.04
C GLU A 21 -14.92 0.34 12.71
N LEU A 22 -14.85 1.39 11.87
CA LEU A 22 -16.00 2.18 11.43
C LEU A 22 -16.76 1.61 10.22
N GLN A 23 -16.32 0.49 9.66
CA GLN A 23 -16.93 -0.09 8.48
C GLN A 23 -17.10 -1.58 8.75
N ASP A 24 -18.29 -2.13 8.50
CA ASP A 24 -18.73 -3.45 8.98
C ASP A 24 -18.87 -4.41 7.80
N ALA A 25 -17.96 -5.38 7.67
CA ALA A 25 -17.98 -6.46 6.68
C ALA A 25 -17.06 -7.62 7.11
N SER A 26 -17.45 -8.86 6.82
CA SER A 26 -16.88 -10.13 7.33
C SER A 26 -15.37 -10.37 7.13
N GLY A 27 -14.67 -9.59 6.29
CA GLY A 27 -13.21 -9.61 6.14
C GLY A 27 -12.43 -8.73 7.14
N MET A 28 -13.12 -7.89 7.93
CA MET A 28 -12.50 -6.91 8.81
C MET A 28 -11.83 -7.48 10.06
N ASN A 29 -12.28 -8.64 10.54
CA ASN A 29 -11.69 -9.26 11.73
C ASN A 29 -10.22 -9.61 11.51
N LEU A 30 -9.89 -10.14 10.32
CA LEU A 30 -8.52 -10.53 9.98
C LEU A 30 -7.61 -9.32 9.76
N ILE A 31 -8.09 -8.29 9.05
CA ILE A 31 -7.31 -7.07 8.84
C ILE A 31 -7.09 -6.33 10.15
N SER A 32 -8.14 -6.17 10.97
CA SER A 32 -8.02 -5.58 12.31
C SER A 32 -7.03 -6.36 13.18
N TYR A 33 -7.07 -7.69 13.13
CA TYR A 33 -6.10 -8.55 13.80
C TYR A 33 -4.67 -8.24 13.33
N PHE A 34 -4.40 -8.17 12.03
CA PHE A 34 -3.06 -7.82 11.53
C PHE A 34 -2.60 -6.43 12.00
N MET A 35 -3.47 -5.42 11.99
CA MET A 35 -3.10 -4.08 12.45
C MET A 35 -2.78 -4.04 13.94
N LYS A 36 -3.55 -4.76 14.75
CA LYS A 36 -3.34 -4.91 16.20
C LYS A 36 -2.06 -5.69 16.48
N GLU A 37 -1.80 -6.76 15.76
CA GLU A 37 -0.58 -7.57 15.89
C GLU A 37 0.67 -6.81 15.44
N ALA A 38 0.61 -6.09 14.31
CA ALA A 38 1.70 -5.24 13.83
C ALA A 38 2.13 -4.25 14.92
N ARG A 39 1.15 -3.62 15.57
CA ARG A 39 1.39 -2.73 16.71
C ARG A 39 1.96 -3.46 17.91
N ARG A 40 1.30 -4.53 18.36
CA ARG A 40 1.69 -5.28 19.56
C ARG A 40 3.12 -5.82 19.47
N LYS A 41 3.53 -6.26 18.28
CA LYS A 41 4.88 -6.80 18.01
C LYS A 41 5.87 -5.74 17.54
N ASN A 42 5.41 -4.52 17.26
CA ASN A 42 6.18 -3.49 16.56
C ASN A 42 6.83 -4.03 15.27
N ASP A 43 6.10 -4.84 14.51
CA ASP A 43 6.57 -5.54 13.32
C ASP A 43 5.79 -5.05 12.09
N ALA A 44 6.45 -4.22 11.27
CA ALA A 44 5.83 -3.64 10.09
C ALA A 44 5.60 -4.70 8.99
N SER A 45 6.32 -5.82 9.01
CA SER A 45 6.14 -6.87 8.00
C SER A 45 4.75 -7.52 8.05
N ILE A 46 4.09 -7.45 9.21
CA ILE A 46 2.69 -7.88 9.38
C ILE A 46 1.74 -7.04 8.53
N LEU A 47 2.08 -5.79 8.21
CA LEU A 47 1.31 -4.99 7.26
C LEU A 47 1.33 -5.65 5.87
N ILE A 48 2.47 -6.17 5.42
CA ILE A 48 2.55 -6.91 4.14
C ILE A 48 1.73 -8.20 4.18
N GLN A 49 1.63 -8.86 5.34
CA GLN A 49 0.71 -10.00 5.51
C GLN A 49 -0.74 -9.56 5.31
N ALA A 50 -1.15 -8.42 5.88
CA ALA A 50 -2.48 -7.86 5.62
C ALA A 50 -2.71 -7.54 4.14
N TYR A 51 -1.68 -7.03 3.44
CA TYR A 51 -1.73 -6.75 1.99
C TYR A 51 -1.91 -8.00 1.15
N THR A 52 -1.36 -9.13 1.58
CA THR A 52 -1.32 -10.38 0.81
C THR A 52 -2.35 -11.41 1.27
N ALA A 53 -3.08 -11.14 2.34
CA ALA A 53 -4.16 -12.00 2.82
C ALA A 53 -5.29 -12.10 1.77
N GLU A 54 -5.95 -13.27 1.74
CA GLU A 54 -7.10 -13.56 0.87
C GLU A 54 -8.35 -12.77 1.30
N THR A 55 -8.29 -11.46 1.12
CA THR A 55 -9.34 -10.50 1.46
C THR A 55 -9.39 -9.39 0.41
N ASP A 56 -10.47 -8.62 0.36
CA ASP A 56 -10.58 -7.47 -0.55
C ASP A 56 -9.72 -6.25 -0.13
N PHE A 57 -8.94 -6.37 0.96
CA PHE A 57 -8.14 -5.28 1.50
C PHE A 57 -7.18 -4.69 0.46
N TYR A 58 -6.40 -5.53 -0.23
CA TYR A 58 -5.42 -5.07 -1.23
C TYR A 58 -6.11 -4.36 -2.40
N ARG A 59 -7.25 -4.89 -2.86
CA ARG A 59 -8.02 -4.33 -3.97
C ARG A 59 -8.53 -2.95 -3.61
N ARG A 60 -9.10 -2.83 -2.41
CA ARG A 60 -9.62 -1.57 -1.88
C ARG A 60 -8.52 -0.54 -1.64
N LEU A 61 -7.42 -0.95 -1.02
CA LEU A 61 -6.26 -0.11 -0.78
C LEU A 61 -5.70 0.45 -2.09
N ASN A 62 -5.44 -0.42 -3.07
CA ASN A 62 -4.94 0.00 -4.38
C ASN A 62 -5.93 0.91 -5.11
N HIS A 63 -7.24 0.64 -5.03
CA HIS A 63 -8.26 1.50 -5.63
C HIS A 63 -8.25 2.92 -5.04
N LEU A 64 -8.19 3.03 -3.71
CA LEU A 64 -8.12 4.33 -3.03
C LEU A 64 -6.82 5.08 -3.34
N LEU A 65 -5.69 4.37 -3.42
CA LEU A 65 -4.41 4.95 -3.80
C LEU A 65 -4.42 5.45 -5.25
N ALA A 66 -5.01 4.70 -6.19
CA ALA A 66 -5.10 5.07 -7.60
C ALA A 66 -5.89 6.37 -7.83
N GLN A 67 -6.85 6.69 -6.96
CA GLN A 67 -7.64 7.92 -7.02
C GLN A 67 -6.90 9.15 -6.48
N LEU A 68 -5.74 8.98 -5.83
CA LEU A 68 -4.96 10.12 -5.37
C LEU A 68 -4.45 10.89 -6.58
N PRO A 69 -4.47 12.23 -6.53
CA PRO A 69 -3.86 13.01 -7.60
C PRO A 69 -2.34 12.87 -7.53
N PHE A 70 -1.66 12.81 -8.68
CA PHE A 70 -0.18 12.79 -8.78
C PHE A 70 0.51 14.08 -8.27
N ARG A 71 -0.26 15.03 -7.73
CA ARG A 71 0.22 16.29 -7.16
C ARG A 71 0.56 16.11 -5.67
N LYS A 72 1.14 17.15 -5.07
CA LYS A 72 1.49 17.18 -3.64
C LYS A 72 0.25 16.87 -2.77
N TYR A 73 0.37 15.85 -1.91
CA TYR A 73 -0.67 15.51 -0.94
C TYR A 73 -0.99 16.70 -0.04
N THR A 74 -2.28 17.03 0.04
CA THR A 74 -2.81 17.99 1.00
C THR A 74 -2.67 17.43 2.43
N THR A 75 -2.84 18.28 3.44
CA THR A 75 -2.89 17.82 4.84
C THR A 75 -4.02 16.81 5.05
N GLU A 76 -5.13 16.98 4.34
CA GLU A 76 -6.27 16.06 4.39
C GLU A 76 -5.92 14.70 3.79
N ASP A 77 -5.26 14.65 2.63
CA ASP A 77 -4.82 13.40 1.99
C ASP A 77 -3.89 12.62 2.92
N ARG A 78 -3.00 13.32 3.64
CA ARG A 78 -2.06 12.69 4.58
C ARG A 78 -2.78 12.00 5.73
N ASN A 79 -3.94 12.47 6.16
CA ASN A 79 -4.67 11.86 7.28
C ASN A 79 -5.48 10.61 6.86
N ARG A 80 -5.50 10.26 5.57
CA ARG A 80 -6.22 9.08 5.08
C ARG A 80 -5.46 7.81 5.45
N TRP A 81 -6.19 6.81 5.97
CA TRP A 81 -5.60 5.57 6.48
C TRP A 81 -4.72 4.84 5.45
N TYR A 82 -5.09 4.89 4.16
CA TYR A 82 -4.34 4.20 3.10
C TYR A 82 -3.02 4.92 2.76
N VAL A 83 -2.96 6.25 2.92
CA VAL A 83 -1.72 7.01 2.81
C VAL A 83 -0.81 6.71 4.01
N GLN A 84 -1.39 6.62 5.20
CA GLN A 84 -0.66 6.23 6.43
C GLN A 84 -0.11 4.81 6.36
N TYR A 85 -0.89 3.89 5.81
CA TYR A 85 -0.47 2.52 5.58
C TYR A 85 0.78 2.45 4.68
N VAL A 86 0.77 3.16 3.55
CA VAL A 86 1.94 3.25 2.65
C VAL A 86 3.12 3.92 3.35
N ALA A 87 2.90 5.05 4.03
CA ALA A 87 3.96 5.79 4.71
C ALA A 87 4.65 4.94 5.79
N THR A 88 3.90 4.10 6.49
CA THR A 88 4.45 3.18 7.50
C THR A 88 5.35 2.13 6.88
N ILE A 89 5.00 1.61 5.70
CA ILE A 89 5.83 0.66 4.96
C ILE A 89 7.09 1.34 4.43
N ASP A 90 6.94 2.47 3.75
CA ASP A 90 8.04 3.19 3.07
C ASP A 90 9.13 3.66 4.04
N THR A 91 8.73 4.09 5.24
CA THR A 91 9.65 4.65 6.24
C THR A 91 10.22 3.60 7.20
N SER A 92 9.69 2.38 7.20
CA SER A 92 10.13 1.35 8.12
C SER A 92 11.46 0.73 7.68
N SER A 93 12.47 0.87 8.53
CA SER A 93 13.79 0.25 8.32
C SER A 93 13.74 -1.28 8.28
N GLN A 94 12.67 -1.90 8.80
CA GLN A 94 12.48 -3.35 8.80
C GLN A 94 12.41 -3.94 7.38
N PHE A 95 12.06 -3.11 6.38
CA PHE A 95 12.00 -3.53 4.99
C PHE A 95 13.33 -3.44 4.23
N ALA A 96 14.38 -2.89 4.84
CA ALA A 96 15.68 -2.79 4.19
C ALA A 96 16.22 -4.16 3.73
N LYS A 97 15.95 -5.22 4.51
CA LYS A 97 16.37 -6.60 4.21
C LYS A 97 15.61 -7.25 3.04
N PHE A 98 14.46 -6.70 2.63
CA PHE A 98 13.65 -7.23 1.54
C PHE A 98 13.87 -6.49 0.21
N ARG A 99 14.81 -5.55 0.16
CA ARG A 99 15.14 -4.83 -1.07
C ARG A 99 15.65 -5.80 -2.13
N TRP A 100 15.09 -5.68 -3.32
CA TRP A 100 15.45 -6.49 -4.48
C TRP A 100 15.88 -5.60 -5.63
N LYS A 101 16.91 -6.03 -6.37
CA LYS A 101 17.35 -5.42 -7.62
C LYS A 101 17.53 -6.53 -8.65
N GLY A 102 16.82 -6.42 -9.76
CA GLY A 102 16.84 -7.42 -10.83
C GLY A 102 15.61 -7.30 -11.71
N ILE A 103 15.43 -8.27 -12.59
CA ILE A 103 14.26 -8.36 -13.45
C ILE A 103 13.12 -9.01 -12.65
N THR A 104 11.93 -8.44 -12.79
CA THR A 104 10.67 -8.97 -12.26
C THR A 104 9.58 -8.79 -13.30
N TYR A 105 8.53 -9.58 -13.21
CA TYR A 105 7.44 -9.64 -14.18
C TYR A 105 6.11 -9.27 -13.50
N ARG A 106 5.22 -8.64 -14.26
CA ARG A 106 3.84 -8.37 -13.85
C ARG A 106 2.93 -8.75 -15.01
N GLY A 107 2.07 -9.74 -14.78
CA GLY A 107 0.93 -10.00 -15.64
C GLY A 107 -0.16 -8.96 -15.37
N MET A 108 -0.71 -8.37 -16.42
CA MET A 108 -1.87 -7.48 -16.32
C MET A 108 -2.69 -7.56 -17.60
N MET A 109 -4.01 -7.45 -17.44
CA MET A 109 -4.92 -7.23 -18.56
C MET A 109 -4.98 -5.73 -18.81
N VAL A 110 -4.83 -5.35 -20.06
CA VAL A 110 -4.84 -3.96 -20.54
C VAL A 110 -5.80 -3.91 -21.72
N THR A 111 -6.60 -2.85 -21.83
CA THR A 111 -7.45 -2.66 -23.01
C THR A 111 -6.59 -2.34 -24.22
N GLU A 112 -7.14 -2.50 -25.43
CA GLU A 112 -6.42 -2.12 -26.64
C GLU A 112 -6.18 -0.60 -26.69
N GLU A 113 -7.14 0.19 -26.19
CA GLU A 113 -7.02 1.64 -26.07
C GLU A 113 -5.85 2.03 -25.16
N ASP A 114 -5.79 1.49 -23.94
CA ASP A 114 -4.70 1.75 -23.00
C ASP A 114 -3.36 1.29 -23.57
N LEU A 115 -3.34 0.16 -24.29
CA LEU A 115 -2.11 -0.37 -24.90
C LEU A 115 -1.55 0.58 -25.96
N ASN A 116 -2.42 1.19 -26.76
CA ASN A 116 -2.06 2.12 -27.82
C ASN A 116 -1.51 3.46 -27.31
N GLU A 117 -1.72 3.80 -26.03
CA GLU A 117 -1.14 4.98 -25.41
C GLU A 117 0.35 4.82 -25.09
N TYR A 118 0.84 3.60 -24.89
CA TYR A 118 2.24 3.37 -24.50
C TYR A 118 3.19 3.55 -25.69
N LYS A 119 4.22 4.39 -25.51
CA LYS A 119 5.32 4.53 -26.47
C LYS A 119 6.67 4.22 -25.83
N ILE A 120 7.60 3.76 -26.67
CA ILE A 120 8.98 3.56 -26.24
C ILE A 120 9.56 4.92 -25.80
N GLY A 121 10.06 4.97 -24.57
CA GLY A 121 10.60 6.19 -23.96
C GLY A 121 9.66 6.87 -22.97
N ASP A 122 8.39 6.44 -22.89
CA ASP A 122 7.44 6.99 -21.92
C ASP A 122 7.74 6.53 -20.48
N TRP A 123 7.39 7.40 -19.53
CA TRP A 123 7.41 7.08 -18.11
C TRP A 123 6.04 6.61 -17.66
N ILE A 124 5.97 5.38 -17.16
CA ILE A 124 4.75 4.83 -16.55
C ILE A 124 4.79 5.12 -15.05
N VAL A 125 3.75 5.77 -14.54
CA VAL A 125 3.64 6.13 -13.12
C VAL A 125 2.35 5.54 -12.55
N ASN A 126 2.41 4.99 -11.34
CA ASN A 126 1.27 4.42 -10.64
C ASN A 126 1.26 4.90 -9.18
N ASN A 127 0.09 5.29 -8.67
CA ASN A 127 -0.07 5.70 -7.27
C ASN A 127 -0.29 4.51 -6.32
N ALA A 128 -0.72 3.36 -6.85
CA ALA A 128 -0.95 2.16 -6.07
C ALA A 128 0.32 1.29 -5.94
N PHE A 129 0.26 0.25 -5.11
CA PHE A 129 1.33 -0.75 -5.05
C PHE A 129 1.46 -1.49 -6.38
N LEU A 130 2.71 -1.78 -6.76
CA LEU A 130 3.06 -2.52 -7.97
C LEU A 130 3.55 -3.92 -7.59
N SER A 131 2.64 -4.89 -7.58
CA SER A 131 2.99 -6.29 -7.33
C SER A 131 3.69 -6.89 -8.55
N THR A 132 4.83 -7.56 -8.32
CA THR A 132 5.63 -8.22 -9.35
C THR A 132 6.15 -9.56 -8.82
N SER A 133 6.53 -10.47 -9.71
CA SER A 133 7.14 -11.76 -9.40
C SER A 133 8.53 -11.87 -10.01
N LYS A 134 9.41 -12.65 -9.37
CA LYS A 134 10.68 -13.06 -10.01
C LYS A 134 10.46 -14.17 -11.04
N ASP A 135 9.37 -14.92 -10.87
CA ASP A 135 8.95 -15.94 -11.82
C ASP A 135 8.16 -15.32 -12.96
N ARG A 136 8.40 -15.81 -14.17
CA ARG A 136 7.72 -15.40 -15.40
C ARG A 136 6.49 -16.26 -15.70
N ALA A 137 6.40 -17.45 -15.08
CA ALA A 137 5.41 -18.48 -15.36
C ALA A 137 3.95 -18.05 -15.20
#